data_AF-A0A9D0KX44-F1
#
_entry.id   AF-A0A9D0KX44-F1
#
_cell.length_a   1.000
_cell.length_b   1.000
_cell.length_c   1.000
_cell.angle_alpha   90.00
_cell.angle_beta   90.00
_cell.angle_gamma   90.00
#
_symmetry.space_group_name_H-M   'P 1'
#
loop_
_entity.id
_entity.type
_entity.pdbx_description
1 polymer ?
#
loop_
_entity_poly.entity_id
_entity_poly.type
_entity_poly.pdbx_seq_one_letter_code
_entity_poly.pdbx_strand_id
1 'polypeptide(L)'
;MVYDAEFDVAVIGGGHAGIEAALASAKIGAKTILITLDREKIGLMPCNPAIGGIAKGIVVREIDALGGEMGKAIDKTGLQYKTLNTRKGPAVRSPRAQADKEEYRKYMIEKVLNTDNLSVIEGEATNIYLKKGKNEVEGVEIDGKIRIRSKSVVITTGTFLEGVIHIGDKQIPAGRMGEKPANRLPQFYRKLGFPLLRFKTGTPARLDKRTINFSSLEEAPGDDPAPKFSFWTEPYGSYWFEKGQKDQIPCYITYTTPETHRIIKENLHRTALYGGAIKGIGPRYCPSIEDKIVKFENKERHTVWLEPETKDGISVYPNGLSTSLPEEVQWEMYRSIPGLENVVLLKPAYAIEYDVVPPTELYPTLETKKIKGLYHAGNFNGTTGYEEAAGQGIVAGINAARRALGKEPIYIRRDESYIGVMIDDLTTRGVIEPYRLFTSRSEYRLHLRQDNPILRLYKKAFNVGMITEEQFRYVKQIEEEISNWINRYKNEKLNLSGRSFVVFEYLKRPEISIKNLKELGIETPDKNYIQ
;
A
#
# COMPACT_ATOMS: atom_id res chain seq x y z
N MET A 1 -4.90 -23.81 27.40
CA MET A 1 -3.82 -23.18 28.19
C MET A 1 -3.98 -21.67 28.07
N VAL A 2 -3.68 -20.90 29.12
CA VAL A 2 -3.66 -19.44 29.04
C VAL A 2 -2.20 -19.03 29.03
N TYR A 3 -1.82 -18.13 28.13
CA TYR A 3 -0.49 -17.57 28.09
C TYR A 3 -0.33 -16.57 29.25
N ASP A 4 0.74 -16.69 30.02
CA ASP A 4 0.88 -15.93 31.27
C ASP A 4 1.03 -14.42 31.06
N ALA A 5 1.51 -13.99 29.89
CA ALA A 5 1.60 -12.58 29.55
C ALA A 5 0.28 -12.03 29.01
N GLU A 6 -0.18 -10.93 29.62
CA GLU A 6 -1.29 -10.12 29.09
C GLU A 6 -0.77 -9.02 28.17
N PHE A 7 -1.57 -8.68 27.16
CA PHE A 7 -1.28 -7.63 26.19
C PHE A 7 -2.41 -6.60 26.17
N ASP A 8 -2.12 -5.38 25.73
CA ASP A 8 -3.13 -4.36 25.46
C ASP A 8 -3.77 -4.61 24.09
N VAL A 9 -2.94 -4.89 23.07
CA VAL A 9 -3.36 -5.08 21.68
C VAL A 9 -2.78 -6.37 21.12
N ALA A 10 -3.63 -7.18 20.48
CA ALA A 10 -3.19 -8.30 19.65
C ALA A 10 -3.45 -7.99 18.16
N VAL A 11 -2.44 -8.13 17.32
CA VAL A 11 -2.53 -7.94 15.87
C VAL A 11 -2.37 -9.30 15.19
N ILE A 12 -3.33 -9.67 14.34
CA ILE A 12 -3.34 -10.94 13.62
C ILE A 12 -2.92 -10.72 12.16
N GLY A 13 -1.73 -11.20 11.82
CA GLY A 13 -1.14 -11.20 10.47
C GLY A 13 0.05 -10.25 10.33
N GLY A 14 1.21 -10.76 9.92
CA GLY A 14 2.44 -9.98 9.67
C GLY A 14 2.51 -9.26 8.30
N GLY A 15 1.36 -8.95 7.69
CA GLY A 15 1.29 -8.23 6.41
C GLY A 15 1.40 -6.72 6.55
N HIS A 16 1.32 -5.98 5.44
CA HIS A 16 1.44 -4.51 5.41
C HIS A 16 0.51 -3.77 6.39
N ALA A 17 -0.76 -4.20 6.51
CA ALA A 17 -1.69 -3.64 7.50
C ALA A 17 -1.27 -3.98 8.94
N GLY A 18 -0.90 -5.24 9.19
CA GLY A 18 -0.55 -5.69 10.53
C GLY A 18 0.76 -5.11 11.05
N ILE A 19 1.74 -4.88 10.17
CA ILE A 19 2.98 -4.18 10.51
C ILE A 19 2.70 -2.77 11.01
N GLU A 20 1.99 -1.95 10.22
CA GLU A 20 1.68 -0.59 10.64
C GLU A 20 0.78 -0.56 11.88
N ALA A 21 -0.16 -1.50 12.00
CA ALA A 21 -1.00 -1.60 13.19
C ALA A 21 -0.18 -1.93 14.44
N ALA A 22 0.68 -2.94 14.38
CA ALA A 22 1.50 -3.39 15.50
C ALA A 22 2.53 -2.32 15.92
N LEU A 23 3.22 -1.73 14.95
CA LEU A 23 4.18 -0.66 15.19
C LEU A 23 3.49 0.58 15.78
N ALA A 24 2.34 0.98 15.24
CA ALA A 24 1.61 2.13 15.78
C ALA A 24 1.11 1.90 17.20
N SER A 25 0.53 0.72 17.49
CA SER A 25 0.08 0.39 18.83
C SER A 25 1.23 0.40 19.85
N ALA A 26 2.36 -0.20 19.49
CA ALA A 26 3.55 -0.26 20.33
C ALA A 26 4.19 1.12 20.57
N LYS A 27 4.31 1.95 19.51
CA LYS A 27 4.85 3.33 19.58
C LYS A 27 4.03 4.23 20.52
N ILE A 28 2.71 4.05 20.58
CA ILE A 28 1.81 4.81 21.47
C ILE A 28 1.93 4.36 22.94
N GLY A 29 2.64 3.25 23.20
CA GLY A 29 2.91 2.72 24.54
C GLY A 29 2.00 1.56 24.94
N ALA A 30 1.23 0.98 24.03
CA ALA A 30 0.43 -0.22 24.32
C ALA A 30 1.30 -1.48 24.19
N LYS A 31 1.25 -2.36 25.19
CA LYS A 31 1.93 -3.66 25.11
C LYS A 31 1.26 -4.51 24.02
N THR A 32 1.97 -4.74 22.93
CA THR A 32 1.41 -5.26 21.69
C THR A 32 2.01 -6.63 21.34
N ILE A 33 1.17 -7.55 20.87
CA ILE A 33 1.62 -8.83 20.30
C ILE A 33 1.20 -8.94 18.84
N LEU A 34 2.15 -9.23 17.96
CA LEU A 34 1.92 -9.59 16.57
C LEU A 34 1.93 -11.12 16.43
N ILE A 35 0.80 -11.67 15.98
CA ILE A 35 0.64 -13.10 15.71
C ILE A 35 0.73 -13.30 14.20
N THR A 36 1.67 -14.12 13.74
CA THR A 36 1.88 -14.40 12.31
C THR A 36 2.07 -15.89 12.07
N LEU A 37 1.71 -16.39 10.88
CA LEU A 37 1.93 -17.79 10.53
C LEU A 37 3.41 -18.13 10.35
N ASP A 38 4.19 -17.13 9.93
CA ASP A 38 5.60 -17.26 9.58
C ASP A 38 6.27 -15.89 9.79
N ARG A 39 7.25 -15.83 10.68
CA ARG A 39 8.00 -14.63 11.05
C ARG A 39 8.92 -14.19 9.92
N GLU A 40 9.46 -15.13 9.15
CA GLU A 40 10.35 -14.86 8.01
C GLU A 40 9.61 -14.27 6.80
N LYS A 41 8.28 -14.21 6.86
CA LYS A 41 7.42 -13.61 5.82
C LYS A 41 6.74 -12.31 6.26
N ILE A 42 7.07 -11.78 7.42
CA ILE A 42 6.62 -10.44 7.82
C ILE A 42 7.09 -9.44 6.77
N GLY A 43 6.17 -8.64 6.23
CA GLY A 43 6.50 -7.60 5.24
C GLY A 43 6.75 -8.13 3.83
N LEU A 44 6.44 -9.41 3.55
CA LEU A 44 6.54 -9.96 2.21
C LEU A 44 5.63 -9.19 1.23
N MET A 45 6.16 -8.85 0.06
CA MET A 45 5.42 -8.26 -1.07
C MET A 45 4.98 -9.37 -2.06
N PRO A 46 3.75 -9.91 -1.95
CA PRO A 46 3.34 -11.09 -2.73
C PRO A 46 3.05 -10.81 -4.21
N CYS A 47 2.79 -9.55 -4.58
CA CYS A 47 2.34 -9.14 -5.91
C CYS A 47 3.41 -8.28 -6.61
N ASN A 48 3.15 -7.02 -6.93
CA ASN A 48 4.10 -6.13 -7.60
C ASN A 48 5.32 -5.80 -6.70
N PRO A 49 6.58 -5.76 -7.19
CA PRO A 49 7.75 -5.22 -6.48
C PRO A 49 7.76 -3.68 -6.42
N ALA A 50 6.63 -3.02 -6.16
CA ALA A 50 6.57 -1.56 -6.15
C ALA A 50 5.74 -1.01 -4.99
N ILE A 51 6.12 0.20 -4.56
CA ILE A 51 5.38 1.03 -3.60
C ILE A 51 5.06 2.37 -4.26
N GLY A 52 3.83 2.83 -4.07
CA GLY A 52 3.34 4.10 -4.61
C GLY A 52 2.65 3.95 -5.96
N GLY A 53 2.56 5.07 -6.68
CA GLY A 53 1.68 5.22 -7.84
C GLY A 53 0.62 6.30 -7.62
N ILE A 54 -0.26 6.55 -8.61
CA ILE A 54 -1.11 7.75 -8.69
C ILE A 54 -1.69 8.22 -7.35
N ALA A 55 -2.54 7.43 -6.68
CA ALA A 55 -3.05 7.79 -5.34
C ALA A 55 -2.25 7.11 -4.21
N LYS A 56 -1.64 5.95 -4.51
CA LYS A 56 -0.85 5.14 -3.59
C LYS A 56 0.34 5.89 -3.00
N GLY A 57 1.07 6.65 -3.83
CA GLY A 57 2.24 7.40 -3.40
C GLY A 57 1.91 8.51 -2.41
N ILE A 58 0.73 9.14 -2.55
CA ILE A 58 0.23 10.12 -1.59
C ILE A 58 -0.07 9.42 -0.27
N VAL A 59 -0.77 8.28 -0.29
CA VAL A 59 -1.06 7.51 0.92
C VAL A 59 0.20 7.06 1.66
N VAL A 60 1.25 6.64 0.94
CA VAL A 60 2.53 6.29 1.59
C VAL A 60 3.14 7.48 2.32
N ARG A 61 3.11 8.69 1.72
CA ARG A 61 3.57 9.91 2.40
C ARG A 61 2.67 10.32 3.56
N GLU A 62 1.37 10.01 3.50
CA GLU A 62 0.45 10.22 4.62
C GLU A 62 0.71 9.24 5.77
N ILE A 63 1.02 7.98 5.47
CA ILE A 63 1.47 6.99 6.47
C ILE A 63 2.74 7.50 7.15
N ASP A 64 3.72 7.98 6.38
CA ASP A 64 4.96 8.55 6.90
C ASP A 64 4.73 9.80 7.78
N ALA A 65 3.86 10.71 7.34
CA ALA A 65 3.47 11.89 8.10
C ALA A 65 2.74 11.55 9.42
N LEU A 66 2.05 10.42 9.47
CA LEU A 66 1.43 9.87 10.67
C LEU A 66 2.40 9.08 11.56
N GLY A 67 3.68 8.98 11.20
CA GLY A 67 4.71 8.26 11.99
C GLY A 67 4.84 6.76 11.66
N GLY A 68 4.21 6.31 10.57
CA GLY A 68 4.33 4.94 10.06
C GLY A 68 5.69 4.63 9.44
N GLU A 69 5.85 3.41 8.93
CA GLU A 69 7.16 2.89 8.51
C GLU A 69 7.31 2.67 7.00
N MET A 70 6.21 2.45 6.27
CA MET A 70 6.22 2.13 4.84
C MET A 70 7.05 3.10 3.99
N GLY A 71 6.99 4.41 4.28
CA GLY A 71 7.77 5.43 3.59
C GLY A 71 9.28 5.32 3.82
N LYS A 72 9.70 5.02 5.06
CA LYS A 72 11.11 4.82 5.43
C LYS A 72 11.66 3.53 4.83
N ALA A 73 10.85 2.47 4.86
CA ALA A 73 11.20 1.17 4.29
C ALA A 73 11.52 1.28 2.80
N ILE A 74 10.63 1.91 2.02
CA ILE A 74 10.88 2.03 0.57
C ILE A 74 12.06 2.95 0.26
N ASP A 75 12.27 4.04 1.01
CA ASP A 75 13.43 4.91 0.80
C ASP A 75 14.76 4.19 1.07
N LYS A 76 14.78 3.22 1.98
CA LYS A 76 15.97 2.43 2.31
C LYS A 76 16.23 1.30 1.30
N THR A 77 15.16 0.74 0.72
CA THR A 77 15.21 -0.55 -0.01
C THR A 77 14.81 -0.44 -1.48
N GLY A 78 14.45 0.77 -1.95
CA GLY A 78 14.01 0.96 -3.32
C GLY A 78 15.14 0.92 -4.34
N LEU A 79 14.87 0.27 -5.48
CA LEU A 79 15.75 0.07 -6.63
C LEU A 79 15.60 1.17 -7.69
N GLN A 80 14.45 1.83 -7.74
CA GLN A 80 14.14 2.89 -8.71
C GLN A 80 13.07 3.79 -8.11
N TYR A 81 13.13 5.09 -8.36
CA TYR A 81 12.19 6.10 -7.88
C TYR A 81 11.84 7.03 -9.04
N LYS A 82 10.55 7.34 -9.18
CA LYS A 82 10.09 8.31 -10.17
C LYS A 82 8.80 9.00 -9.74
N THR A 83 8.58 10.17 -10.33
CA THR A 83 7.37 10.94 -10.21
C THR A 83 6.45 10.62 -11.38
N LEU A 84 5.23 10.20 -11.10
CA LEU A 84 4.20 10.01 -12.12
C LEU A 84 3.51 11.34 -12.45
N ASN A 85 2.95 11.44 -13.66
CA ASN A 85 2.22 12.63 -14.15
C ASN A 85 3.05 13.93 -14.14
N THR A 86 4.37 13.87 -14.36
CA THR A 86 5.27 15.05 -14.39
C THR A 86 4.87 16.11 -15.41
N ARG A 87 4.30 15.69 -16.55
CA ARG A 87 3.76 16.58 -17.60
C ARG A 87 2.43 17.27 -17.22
N LYS A 88 1.87 16.93 -16.07
CA LYS A 88 0.67 17.58 -15.50
C LYS A 88 1.08 18.42 -14.28
N GLY A 89 0.19 19.31 -13.84
CA GLY A 89 0.45 20.21 -12.72
C GLY A 89 0.82 19.47 -11.42
N PRO A 90 1.57 20.10 -10.50
CA PRO A 90 2.08 19.48 -9.26
C PRO A 90 1.01 18.75 -8.44
N ALA A 91 -0.22 19.27 -8.44
CA ALA A 91 -1.36 18.71 -7.70
C ALA A 91 -1.79 17.29 -8.11
N VAL A 92 -1.36 16.78 -9.27
CA VAL A 92 -1.69 15.41 -9.72
C VAL A 92 -0.45 14.52 -9.88
N ARG A 93 0.72 15.01 -9.44
CA ARG A 93 1.95 14.23 -9.37
C ARG A 93 1.86 13.26 -8.20
N SER A 94 2.61 12.16 -8.30
CA SER A 94 2.68 11.18 -7.21
C SER A 94 3.93 10.32 -7.32
N PRO A 95 4.62 10.03 -6.22
CA PRO A 95 5.81 9.19 -6.24
C PRO A 95 5.48 7.71 -6.45
N ARG A 96 6.37 7.00 -7.13
CA ARG A 96 6.37 5.54 -7.28
C ARG A 96 7.82 5.06 -7.21
N ALA A 97 8.06 3.99 -6.46
CA ALA A 97 9.34 3.31 -6.45
C ALA A 97 9.21 1.81 -6.71
N GLN A 98 10.23 1.24 -7.34
CA GLN A 98 10.50 -0.19 -7.31
C GLN A 98 11.19 -0.52 -5.99
N ALA A 99 10.78 -1.61 -5.36
CA ALA A 99 11.33 -2.13 -4.12
C ALA A 99 12.20 -3.35 -4.43
N ASP A 100 13.34 -3.46 -3.76
CA ASP A 100 13.94 -4.77 -3.57
C ASP A 100 13.07 -5.53 -2.56
N LYS A 101 12.40 -6.59 -3.01
CA LYS A 101 11.45 -7.32 -2.17
C LYS A 101 12.10 -8.01 -0.97
N GLU A 102 13.34 -8.46 -1.12
CA GLU A 102 14.03 -9.15 -0.03
C GLU A 102 14.51 -8.15 1.00
N GLU A 103 15.12 -7.05 0.56
CA GLU A 103 15.57 -6.00 1.46
C GLU A 103 14.41 -5.28 2.14
N TYR A 104 13.29 -5.03 1.44
CA TYR A 104 12.07 -4.48 2.04
C TYR A 104 11.54 -5.38 3.16
N ARG A 105 11.51 -6.70 2.92
CA ARG A 105 11.07 -7.69 3.91
C ARG A 105 12.02 -7.72 5.11
N LYS A 106 13.34 -7.80 4.88
CA LYS A 106 14.36 -7.79 5.94
C LYS A 106 14.26 -6.54 6.81
N TYR A 107 14.14 -5.36 6.18
CA TYR A 107 13.94 -4.08 6.87
C TYR A 107 12.71 -4.11 7.78
N MET A 108 11.57 -4.59 7.27
CA MET A 108 10.33 -4.64 8.05
C MET A 108 10.41 -5.65 9.21
N ILE A 109 11.03 -6.82 8.99
CA ILE A 109 11.31 -7.79 10.05
C ILE A 109 12.17 -7.15 11.13
N GLU A 110 13.31 -6.56 10.75
CA GLU A 110 14.22 -5.89 11.68
C GLU A 110 13.49 -4.82 12.49
N LYS A 111 12.67 -3.99 11.83
CA LYS A 111 11.92 -2.95 12.52
C LYS A 111 10.94 -3.50 13.53
N VAL A 112 10.14 -4.49 13.14
CA VAL A 112 9.13 -5.12 14.00
C VAL A 112 9.78 -5.76 15.23
N LEU A 113 10.91 -6.45 15.04
CA LEU A 113 11.57 -7.18 16.12
C LEU A 113 12.33 -6.29 17.11
N ASN A 114 12.74 -5.10 16.69
CA ASN A 114 13.50 -4.15 17.51
C ASN A 114 12.64 -2.96 17.97
N THR A 115 11.31 -3.06 17.92
CA THR A 115 10.41 -2.03 18.44
C THR A 115 10.01 -2.37 19.88
N ASP A 116 10.26 -1.44 20.81
CA ASP A 116 9.84 -1.58 22.20
C ASP A 116 8.33 -1.79 22.31
N ASN A 117 7.89 -2.51 23.35
CA ASN A 117 6.49 -2.91 23.58
C ASN A 117 5.88 -3.83 22.51
N LEU A 118 6.64 -4.28 21.50
CA LEU A 118 6.16 -5.20 20.47
C LEU A 118 6.78 -6.59 20.63
N SER A 119 5.94 -7.58 20.91
CA SER A 119 6.30 -9.00 20.87
C SER A 119 5.80 -9.65 19.58
N VAL A 120 6.51 -10.65 19.07
CA VAL A 120 6.09 -11.46 17.92
C VAL A 120 5.95 -12.91 18.34
N ILE A 121 4.86 -13.56 17.95
CA ILE A 121 4.65 -14.99 18.10
C ILE A 121 4.25 -15.62 16.77
N GLU A 122 4.79 -16.80 16.49
CA GLU A 122 4.37 -17.62 15.37
C GLU A 122 3.21 -18.53 15.79
N GLY A 123 2.13 -18.52 15.00
CA GLY A 123 0.93 -19.32 15.24
C GLY A 123 -0.25 -18.89 14.37
N GLU A 124 -1.22 -19.79 14.21
CA GLU A 124 -2.50 -19.48 13.56
C GLU A 124 -3.48 -18.95 14.60
N ALA A 125 -3.97 -17.72 14.42
CA ALA A 125 -5.10 -17.25 15.20
C ALA A 125 -6.39 -18.00 14.80
N THR A 126 -6.92 -18.83 15.70
CA THR A 126 -8.04 -19.74 15.40
C THR A 126 -9.39 -19.22 15.88
N ASN A 127 -9.41 -18.31 16.86
CA ASN A 127 -10.64 -17.74 17.41
C ASN A 127 -10.37 -16.41 18.14
N ILE A 128 -11.42 -15.62 18.39
CA ILE A 128 -11.40 -14.44 19.25
C ILE A 128 -12.39 -14.67 20.39
N TYR A 129 -11.97 -14.35 21.61
CA TYR A 129 -12.78 -14.53 22.80
C TYR A 129 -13.33 -13.20 23.28
N LEU A 130 -14.58 -13.24 23.75
CA LEU A 130 -15.29 -12.08 24.24
C LEU A 130 -15.53 -12.21 25.73
N LYS A 131 -15.56 -11.07 26.42
CA LYS A 131 -15.88 -10.98 27.84
C LYS A 131 -17.25 -11.61 28.10
N LYS A 132 -17.35 -12.41 29.16
CA LYS A 132 -18.60 -13.10 29.52
C LYS A 132 -19.79 -12.12 29.56
N GLY A 133 -20.80 -12.40 28.74
CA GLY A 133 -22.04 -11.61 28.66
C GLY A 133 -21.92 -10.25 27.97
N LYS A 134 -20.79 -9.94 27.31
CA LYS A 134 -20.57 -8.67 26.60
C LYS A 134 -20.00 -8.90 25.20
N ASN A 135 -20.42 -8.07 24.24
CA ASN A 135 -19.81 -8.04 22.91
C ASN A 135 -18.53 -7.18 22.92
N GLU A 136 -17.54 -7.61 23.70
CA GLU A 136 -16.28 -6.91 23.90
C GLU A 136 -15.14 -7.91 23.94
N VAL A 137 -14.04 -7.60 23.26
CA VAL A 137 -12.84 -8.45 23.19
C VAL A 137 -12.27 -8.74 24.59
N GLU A 138 -11.86 -9.99 24.80
CA GLU A 138 -11.10 -10.47 25.97
C GLU A 138 -9.74 -11.07 25.56
N GLY A 139 -9.61 -11.55 24.32
CA GLY A 139 -8.36 -12.12 23.84
C GLY A 139 -8.48 -12.88 22.53
N VAL A 140 -7.42 -13.59 22.19
CA VAL A 140 -7.27 -14.38 20.97
C VAL A 140 -6.87 -15.81 21.32
N GLU A 141 -7.34 -16.78 20.53
CA GLU A 141 -6.82 -18.13 20.52
C GLU A 141 -5.78 -18.31 19.42
N ILE A 142 -4.67 -18.94 19.75
CA ILE A 142 -3.72 -19.45 18.76
C ILE A 142 -3.67 -20.99 18.77
N ASP A 143 -3.55 -21.56 17.58
CA ASP A 143 -3.40 -22.99 17.27
C ASP A 143 -4.48 -23.90 17.86
N GLY A 144 -5.63 -23.34 18.26
CA GLY A 144 -6.72 -24.05 18.93
C GLY A 144 -6.40 -24.49 20.37
N LYS A 145 -5.37 -23.92 21.01
CA LYS A 145 -4.84 -24.44 22.29
C LYS A 145 -4.48 -23.37 23.31
N ILE A 146 -3.91 -22.26 22.85
CA ILE A 146 -3.34 -21.21 23.73
C ILE A 146 -4.23 -19.97 23.63
N ARG A 147 -4.66 -19.46 24.79
CA ARG A 147 -5.39 -18.19 24.89
C ARG A 147 -4.45 -17.09 25.32
N ILE A 148 -4.43 -15.99 24.57
CA ILE A 148 -3.66 -14.80 24.89
C ILE A 148 -4.67 -13.69 25.21
N ARG A 149 -4.56 -13.11 26.41
CA ARG A 149 -5.45 -12.01 26.85
C ARG A 149 -5.04 -10.71 26.15
N SER A 150 -6.02 -10.00 25.63
CA SER A 150 -5.84 -8.68 25.03
C SER A 150 -7.10 -7.83 25.16
N LYS A 151 -6.94 -6.51 25.33
CA LYS A 151 -8.08 -5.58 25.42
C LYS A 151 -8.66 -5.21 24.06
N SER A 152 -7.81 -5.20 23.03
CA SER A 152 -8.19 -4.93 21.64
C SER A 152 -7.53 -5.95 20.69
N VAL A 153 -8.18 -6.22 19.56
CA VAL A 153 -7.67 -7.10 18.50
C VAL A 153 -7.78 -6.42 17.13
N VAL A 154 -6.71 -6.45 16.33
CA VAL A 154 -6.69 -5.97 14.94
C VAL A 154 -6.51 -7.15 13.97
N ILE A 155 -7.43 -7.33 13.04
CA ILE A 155 -7.46 -8.44 12.09
C ILE A 155 -6.95 -8.00 10.72
N THR A 156 -5.85 -8.62 10.29
CA THR A 156 -5.15 -8.30 9.03
C THR A 156 -4.71 -9.56 8.27
N THR A 157 -5.60 -10.55 8.21
CA THR A 157 -5.37 -11.89 7.61
C THR A 157 -5.00 -11.86 6.13
N GLY A 158 -5.11 -10.72 5.45
CA GLY A 158 -4.72 -10.60 4.05
C GLY A 158 -5.59 -11.48 3.16
N THR A 159 -4.95 -12.39 2.44
CA THR A 159 -5.59 -13.34 1.51
C THR A 159 -5.68 -14.77 2.06
N PHE A 160 -5.40 -14.96 3.36
CA PHE A 160 -5.28 -16.30 3.94
C PHE A 160 -6.60 -16.94 4.35
N LEU A 161 -7.61 -16.13 4.67
CA LEU A 161 -8.87 -16.61 5.25
C LEU A 161 -9.68 -17.37 4.19
N GLU A 162 -9.84 -18.69 4.38
CA GLU A 162 -10.39 -19.63 3.37
C GLU A 162 -9.83 -19.41 1.96
N GLY A 163 -8.51 -19.15 1.89
CA GLY A 163 -7.80 -18.84 0.66
C GLY A 163 -7.77 -20.03 -0.32
N VAL A 164 -8.04 -19.76 -1.59
CA VAL A 164 -7.97 -20.74 -2.68
C VAL A 164 -7.27 -20.14 -3.89
N ILE A 165 -6.20 -20.79 -4.35
CA ILE A 165 -5.49 -20.46 -5.57
C ILE A 165 -6.17 -21.14 -6.77
N HIS A 166 -6.27 -20.41 -7.87
CA HIS A 166 -6.82 -20.87 -9.13
C HIS A 166 -5.79 -20.70 -10.26
N ILE A 167 -5.51 -21.82 -10.95
CA ILE A 167 -4.69 -21.88 -12.17
C ILE A 167 -5.43 -22.76 -13.17
N GLY A 168 -6.08 -22.14 -14.15
CA GLY A 168 -7.00 -22.83 -15.04
C GLY A 168 -8.18 -23.43 -14.27
N ASP A 169 -8.33 -24.75 -14.38
CA ASP A 169 -9.29 -25.59 -13.68
C ASP A 169 -8.80 -26.07 -12.30
N LYS A 170 -7.50 -25.94 -12.00
CA LYS A 170 -6.92 -26.38 -10.73
C LYS A 170 -7.27 -25.41 -9.60
N GLN A 171 -7.75 -25.97 -8.49
CA GLN A 171 -8.01 -25.26 -7.23
C GLN A 171 -7.10 -25.80 -6.13
N ILE A 172 -6.36 -24.91 -5.48
CA ILE A 172 -5.35 -25.27 -4.47
C ILE A 172 -5.64 -24.47 -3.20
N PRO A 173 -6.06 -25.11 -2.08
CA PRO A 173 -6.25 -24.43 -0.80
C PRO A 173 -4.94 -23.79 -0.34
N ALA A 174 -4.89 -22.46 -0.31
CA ALA A 174 -3.67 -21.71 -0.06
C ALA A 174 -3.99 -20.23 0.22
N GLY A 175 -3.31 -19.61 1.18
CA GLY A 175 -3.38 -18.16 1.37
C GLY A 175 -2.53 -17.38 0.36
N ARG A 176 -1.41 -18.00 -0.05
CA ARG A 176 -0.47 -17.60 -1.10
C ARG A 176 0.21 -18.85 -1.64
N MET A 177 0.85 -18.76 -2.80
CA MET A 177 1.52 -19.92 -3.41
C MET A 177 2.53 -20.54 -2.43
N GLY A 178 2.33 -21.82 -2.08
CA GLY A 178 3.16 -22.54 -1.11
C GLY A 178 2.82 -22.31 0.37
N GLU A 179 1.75 -21.56 0.68
CA GLU A 179 1.36 -21.24 2.06
C GLU A 179 -0.08 -21.69 2.37
N LYS A 180 -0.27 -22.40 3.48
CA LYS A 180 -1.57 -22.95 3.88
C LYS A 180 -2.59 -21.82 4.19
N PRO A 181 -3.88 -22.03 3.90
CA PRO A 181 -4.93 -21.08 4.27
C PRO A 181 -5.27 -21.18 5.77
N ALA A 182 -5.90 -20.13 6.31
CA ALA A 182 -6.45 -20.10 7.67
C ALA A 182 -7.97 -20.36 7.62
N ASN A 183 -8.41 -21.47 8.22
CA ASN A 183 -9.78 -21.99 8.02
C ASN A 183 -10.63 -22.00 9.29
N ARG A 184 -10.05 -21.71 10.47
CA ARG A 184 -10.79 -21.76 11.75
C ARG A 184 -11.42 -20.43 12.13
N LEU A 185 -10.68 -19.33 11.97
CA LEU A 185 -11.16 -17.98 12.28
C LEU A 185 -12.45 -17.53 11.54
N PRO A 186 -12.78 -17.96 10.30
CA PRO A 186 -14.05 -17.60 9.67
C PRO A 186 -15.28 -18.05 10.49
N GLN A 187 -15.16 -19.14 11.26
CA GLN A 187 -16.25 -19.64 12.09
C GLN A 187 -16.62 -18.68 13.21
N PHE A 188 -15.67 -17.89 13.72
CA PHE A 188 -15.94 -16.83 14.68
C PHE A 188 -16.90 -15.79 14.07
N TYR A 189 -16.61 -15.33 12.85
CA TYR A 189 -17.43 -14.36 12.14
C TYR A 189 -18.83 -14.88 11.83
N ARG A 190 -18.94 -16.12 11.33
CA ARG A 190 -20.22 -16.76 11.05
C ARG A 190 -21.09 -16.88 12.30
N LYS A 191 -20.52 -17.33 13.43
CA LYS A 191 -21.24 -17.47 14.71
C LYS A 191 -21.79 -16.15 15.24
N LEU A 192 -21.10 -15.03 14.99
CA LEU A 192 -21.52 -13.70 15.44
C LEU A 192 -22.32 -12.94 14.37
N GLY A 193 -22.73 -13.63 13.29
CA GLY A 193 -23.58 -13.08 12.25
C GLY A 193 -22.91 -11.99 11.43
N PHE A 194 -21.58 -11.99 11.30
CA PHE A 194 -20.91 -11.13 10.33
C PHE A 194 -21.16 -11.66 8.91
N PRO A 195 -21.48 -10.78 7.94
CA PRO A 195 -21.46 -11.16 6.55
C PRO A 195 -20.03 -11.48 6.10
N LEU A 196 -19.88 -12.49 5.25
CA LEU A 196 -18.62 -12.83 4.60
C LEU A 196 -18.83 -12.82 3.09
N LEU A 197 -18.03 -11.99 2.41
CA LEU A 197 -17.91 -11.95 0.95
C LEU A 197 -16.65 -12.68 0.52
N ARG A 198 -16.58 -13.05 -0.77
CA ARG A 198 -15.34 -13.56 -1.37
C ARG A 198 -14.88 -12.64 -2.48
N PHE A 199 -13.60 -12.27 -2.43
CA PHE A 199 -12.95 -11.46 -3.43
C PHE A 199 -11.83 -12.22 -4.12
N LYS A 200 -11.57 -11.84 -5.39
CA LYS A 200 -10.52 -12.42 -6.23
C LYS A 200 -9.48 -11.36 -6.58
N THR A 201 -8.20 -11.71 -6.49
CA THR A 201 -7.12 -10.93 -7.11
C THR A 201 -6.16 -11.83 -7.88
N GLY A 202 -5.56 -11.31 -8.96
CA GLY A 202 -4.60 -12.06 -9.79
C GLY A 202 -3.19 -11.48 -9.71
N THR A 203 -2.19 -12.34 -9.82
CA THR A 203 -0.77 -11.98 -9.95
C THR A 203 -0.20 -12.61 -11.21
N PRO A 204 0.74 -11.95 -11.92
CA PRO A 204 1.42 -12.57 -13.06
C PRO A 204 2.36 -13.68 -12.59
N ALA A 205 2.93 -14.39 -13.56
CA ALA A 205 4.05 -15.28 -13.35
C ALA A 205 5.29 -14.53 -12.84
N ARG A 206 6.32 -15.29 -12.51
CA ARG A 206 7.69 -14.77 -12.33
C ARG A 206 8.57 -15.30 -13.44
N LEU A 207 9.28 -14.41 -14.11
CA LEU A 207 10.08 -14.71 -15.29
C LEU A 207 11.56 -14.78 -14.92
N ASP A 208 12.32 -15.67 -15.55
CA ASP A 208 13.78 -15.73 -15.41
C ASP A 208 14.45 -14.64 -16.27
N LYS A 209 15.04 -13.65 -15.61
CA LYS A 209 15.78 -12.52 -16.21
C LYS A 209 16.77 -12.96 -17.29
N ARG A 210 17.44 -14.10 -17.13
CA ARG A 210 18.50 -14.57 -18.04
C ARG A 210 17.95 -15.04 -19.39
N THR A 211 16.64 -15.30 -19.45
CA THR A 211 15.94 -15.82 -20.64
C THR A 211 15.16 -14.72 -21.38
N ILE A 212 15.29 -13.47 -20.95
CA ILE A 212 14.64 -12.30 -21.55
C ILE A 212 15.65 -11.59 -22.44
N ASN A 213 15.25 -11.27 -23.67
CA ASN A 213 16.03 -10.45 -24.57
C ASN A 213 15.76 -8.96 -24.31
N PHE A 214 16.55 -8.35 -23.43
CA PHE A 214 16.40 -6.93 -23.08
C PHE A 214 16.89 -5.96 -24.16
N SER A 215 17.79 -6.36 -25.06
CA SER A 215 18.37 -5.43 -26.04
C SER A 215 17.37 -4.92 -27.07
N SER A 216 16.24 -5.61 -27.24
CA SER A 216 15.14 -5.19 -28.11
C SER A 216 14.05 -4.38 -27.40
N LEU A 217 14.19 -4.10 -26.11
CA LEU A 217 13.15 -3.47 -25.28
C LEU A 217 13.49 -2.01 -24.95
N GLU A 218 12.44 -1.20 -24.77
CA GLU A 218 12.60 0.18 -24.30
C GLU A 218 12.94 0.18 -22.81
N GLU A 219 14.06 0.81 -22.45
CA GLU A 219 14.42 1.08 -21.06
C GLU A 219 13.54 2.18 -20.46
N ALA A 220 13.11 1.95 -19.22
CA ALA A 220 12.36 2.89 -18.42
C ALA A 220 13.11 3.21 -17.11
N PRO A 221 13.97 4.25 -17.12
CA PRO A 221 14.75 4.65 -15.95
C PRO A 221 13.91 5.37 -14.89
N GLY A 222 14.53 5.61 -13.72
CA GLY A 222 14.00 6.51 -12.68
C GLY A 222 14.35 7.98 -12.93
N ASP A 223 13.90 8.86 -12.04
CA ASP A 223 14.21 10.30 -12.09
C ASP A 223 15.54 10.59 -11.37
N ASP A 224 16.29 11.62 -11.81
CA ASP A 224 17.43 12.19 -11.09
C ASP A 224 17.29 13.73 -10.99
N PRO A 225 17.16 14.31 -9.78
CA PRO A 225 17.13 13.65 -8.48
C PRO A 225 15.87 12.81 -8.27
N ALA A 226 16.04 11.69 -7.57
CA ALA A 226 14.96 10.76 -7.23
C ALA A 226 14.01 11.33 -6.15
N PRO A 227 12.69 11.17 -6.29
CA PRO A 227 11.76 11.53 -5.21
C PRO A 227 11.83 10.52 -4.05
N LYS A 228 11.64 11.01 -2.82
CA LYS A 228 11.50 10.21 -1.60
C LYS A 228 10.05 10.01 -1.20
N PHE A 229 9.83 9.03 -0.33
CA PHE A 229 8.56 8.79 0.34
C PHE A 229 8.57 9.26 1.78
N SER A 230 9.70 9.21 2.49
CA SER A 230 9.78 9.67 3.86
C SER A 230 10.31 11.09 3.95
N PHE A 231 9.66 11.88 4.80
CA PHE A 231 10.15 13.19 5.23
C PHE A 231 11.28 13.07 6.28
N TRP A 232 11.44 11.88 6.86
CA TRP A 232 12.31 11.63 8.00
C TRP A 232 13.61 10.89 7.66
N THR A 233 13.79 10.46 6.41
CA THR A 233 15.01 9.82 5.91
C THR A 233 15.98 10.87 5.39
N GLU A 234 17.27 10.54 5.28
CA GLU A 234 18.24 11.47 4.69
C GLU A 234 18.02 11.69 3.18
N PRO A 235 17.98 12.95 2.69
CA PRO A 235 18.14 14.20 3.43
C PRO A 235 16.93 14.55 4.30
N TYR A 236 17.13 14.75 5.61
CA TYR A 236 16.04 14.97 6.56
C TYR A 236 15.22 16.24 6.25
N GLY A 237 13.89 16.16 6.35
CA GLY A 237 13.00 17.29 6.05
C GLY A 237 12.80 17.60 4.57
N SER A 238 13.14 16.66 3.69
CA SER A 238 12.99 16.78 2.23
C SER A 238 12.23 15.59 1.66
N TYR A 239 11.53 15.80 0.54
CA TYR A 239 10.91 14.75 -0.27
C TYR A 239 11.70 14.37 -1.53
N TRP A 240 12.97 14.75 -1.57
CA TRP A 240 13.89 14.48 -2.67
C TRP A 240 15.22 13.95 -2.14
N PHE A 241 15.75 12.93 -2.79
CA PHE A 241 17.15 12.55 -2.62
C PHE A 241 18.04 13.62 -3.27
N GLU A 242 19.29 13.68 -2.84
CA GLU A 242 20.30 14.46 -3.56
C GLU A 242 20.59 13.84 -4.92
N LYS A 243 21.02 14.68 -5.86
CA LYS A 243 21.39 14.25 -7.20
C LYS A 243 22.49 13.19 -7.13
N GLY A 244 22.30 12.05 -7.79
CA GLY A 244 23.26 10.94 -7.76
C GLY A 244 23.36 10.17 -6.44
N GLN A 245 22.51 10.44 -5.44
CA GLN A 245 22.53 9.72 -4.16
C GLN A 245 22.05 8.25 -4.29
N LYS A 246 21.29 7.94 -5.35
CA LYS A 246 20.68 6.62 -5.57
C LYS A 246 21.18 5.98 -6.86
N ASP A 247 21.76 4.80 -6.72
CA ASP A 247 22.03 3.89 -7.83
C ASP A 247 20.73 3.19 -8.24
N GLN A 248 20.12 3.64 -9.35
CA GLN A 248 18.82 3.16 -9.80
C GLN A 248 18.94 2.11 -10.92
N ILE A 249 18.09 1.08 -10.86
CA ILE A 249 17.99 0.04 -11.89
C ILE A 249 16.79 0.35 -12.81
N PRO A 250 16.94 0.25 -14.15
CA PRO A 250 15.83 0.48 -15.07
C PRO A 250 14.79 -0.65 -15.00
N CYS A 251 13.54 -0.30 -15.30
CA CYS A 251 12.54 -1.26 -15.75
C CYS A 251 12.59 -1.34 -17.28
N TYR A 252 11.87 -2.28 -17.88
CA TYR A 252 11.75 -2.38 -19.34
C TYR A 252 10.30 -2.42 -19.76
N ILE A 253 10.02 -1.95 -20.98
CA ILE A 253 8.68 -1.90 -21.55
C ILE A 253 8.62 -2.84 -22.75
N THR A 254 7.56 -3.65 -22.79
CA THR A 254 7.16 -4.43 -23.96
C THR A 254 5.63 -4.36 -24.12
N TYR A 255 5.08 -5.07 -25.09
CA TYR A 255 3.66 -5.02 -25.40
C TYR A 255 3.13 -6.40 -25.80
N THR A 256 1.89 -6.70 -25.43
CA THR A 256 1.18 -7.85 -26.03
C THR A 256 0.99 -7.64 -27.52
N THR A 257 0.89 -8.72 -28.28
CA THR A 257 0.63 -8.70 -29.73
C THR A 257 -0.77 -9.23 -30.05
N PRO A 258 -1.26 -9.06 -31.30
CA PRO A 258 -2.47 -9.74 -31.75
C PRO A 258 -2.41 -11.26 -31.56
N GLU A 259 -1.23 -11.86 -31.68
CA GLU A 259 -1.02 -13.29 -31.41
C GLU A 259 -1.24 -13.64 -29.94
N THR A 260 -0.70 -12.82 -29.02
CA THR A 260 -1.00 -12.96 -27.59
C THR A 260 -2.51 -12.94 -27.32
N HIS A 261 -3.24 -12.06 -28.01
CA HIS A 261 -4.69 -11.96 -27.84
C HIS A 261 -5.42 -13.17 -28.41
N ARG A 262 -4.99 -13.71 -29.55
CA ARG A 262 -5.53 -14.93 -30.15
C ARG A 262 -5.41 -16.11 -29.20
N ILE A 263 -4.21 -16.37 -28.67
CA ILE A 263 -3.93 -17.45 -27.70
C ILE A 263 -4.86 -17.35 -26.49
N ILE A 264 -5.02 -16.15 -25.92
CA ILE A 264 -5.89 -15.91 -24.77
C ILE A 264 -7.36 -16.17 -25.13
N LYS A 265 -7.85 -15.63 -26.27
CA LYS A 265 -9.25 -15.76 -26.70
C LYS A 265 -9.65 -17.22 -26.90
N GLU A 266 -8.80 -18.02 -27.53
CA GLU A 266 -9.04 -19.46 -27.74
C GLU A 266 -9.15 -20.25 -26.42
N ASN A 267 -8.48 -19.77 -25.37
CA ASN A 267 -8.42 -20.43 -24.06
C ASN A 267 -9.26 -19.76 -22.97
N LEU A 268 -10.10 -18.77 -23.29
CA LEU A 268 -10.87 -18.01 -22.28
C LEU A 268 -11.73 -18.90 -21.38
N HIS A 269 -12.41 -19.89 -21.98
CA HIS A 269 -13.27 -20.85 -21.29
C HIS A 269 -12.55 -21.69 -20.23
N ARG A 270 -11.21 -21.76 -20.30
CA ARG A 270 -10.34 -22.51 -19.39
C ARG A 270 -9.81 -21.65 -18.24
N THR A 271 -10.08 -20.33 -18.26
CA THR A 271 -9.72 -19.45 -17.15
C THR A 271 -10.63 -19.69 -15.96
N ALA A 272 -10.11 -19.52 -14.76
CA ALA A 272 -10.92 -19.66 -13.56
C ALA A 272 -12.07 -18.62 -13.47
N LEU A 273 -11.93 -17.47 -14.15
CA LEU A 273 -12.96 -16.43 -14.22
C LEU A 273 -14.11 -16.83 -15.17
N TYR A 274 -13.79 -17.10 -16.44
CA TYR A 274 -14.80 -17.35 -17.47
C TYR A 274 -15.27 -18.80 -17.52
N GLY A 275 -14.49 -19.74 -16.98
CA GLY A 275 -14.86 -21.14 -16.79
C GLY A 275 -15.72 -21.40 -15.54
N GLY A 276 -16.08 -20.36 -14.78
CA GLY A 276 -17.01 -20.47 -13.64
C GLY A 276 -16.42 -21.06 -12.35
N ALA A 277 -15.12 -21.33 -12.29
CA ALA A 277 -14.47 -21.90 -11.10
C ALA A 277 -14.34 -20.92 -9.93
N ILE A 278 -14.42 -19.62 -10.19
CA ILE A 278 -14.33 -18.57 -9.17
C ILE A 278 -15.71 -18.01 -8.86
N LYS A 279 -16.03 -17.92 -7.58
CA LYS A 279 -17.27 -17.31 -7.07
C LYS A 279 -17.06 -15.85 -6.65
N GLY A 280 -15.82 -15.49 -6.33
CA GLY A 280 -15.42 -14.20 -5.80
C GLY A 280 -15.29 -13.13 -6.86
N ILE A 281 -15.58 -11.90 -6.44
CA ILE A 281 -15.64 -10.76 -7.35
C ILE A 281 -14.22 -10.17 -7.52
N GLY A 282 -13.79 -10.02 -8.77
CA GLY A 282 -12.52 -9.37 -9.13
C GLY A 282 -12.66 -7.87 -9.43
N PRO A 283 -11.56 -7.12 -9.48
CA PRO A 283 -11.60 -5.66 -9.70
C PRO A 283 -11.86 -5.29 -11.16
N ARG A 284 -12.82 -4.39 -11.40
CA ARG A 284 -13.18 -3.79 -12.71
C ARG A 284 -12.02 -3.03 -13.32
N TYR A 285 -11.31 -2.24 -12.52
CA TYR A 285 -10.36 -1.23 -13.00
C TYR A 285 -8.88 -1.66 -12.99
N CYS A 286 -8.58 -2.91 -12.62
CA CYS A 286 -7.28 -3.55 -12.83
C CYS A 286 -7.50 -5.04 -13.11
N PRO A 287 -8.18 -5.37 -14.23
CA PRO A 287 -8.53 -6.76 -14.49
C PRO A 287 -7.31 -7.58 -14.92
N SER A 288 -7.44 -8.90 -14.87
CA SER A 288 -6.45 -9.80 -15.47
C SER A 288 -6.35 -9.56 -16.98
N ILE A 289 -5.25 -9.99 -17.61
CA ILE A 289 -5.03 -9.75 -19.04
C ILE A 289 -6.14 -10.38 -19.89
N GLU A 290 -6.63 -11.57 -19.51
CA GLU A 290 -7.77 -12.20 -20.15
C GLU A 290 -9.04 -11.33 -20.10
N ASP A 291 -9.30 -10.67 -18.97
CA ASP A 291 -10.48 -9.83 -18.79
C ASP A 291 -10.30 -8.42 -19.43
N LYS A 292 -9.06 -7.91 -19.51
CA LYS A 292 -8.75 -6.68 -20.27
C LYS A 292 -9.02 -6.84 -21.76
N ILE A 293 -8.65 -7.98 -22.34
CA ILE A 293 -8.80 -8.24 -23.78
C ILE A 293 -10.28 -8.35 -24.15
N VAL A 294 -11.11 -8.98 -23.32
CA VAL A 294 -12.57 -9.04 -23.51
C VAL A 294 -13.23 -7.67 -23.33
N LYS A 295 -12.80 -6.87 -22.34
CA LYS A 295 -13.40 -5.55 -22.10
C LYS A 295 -12.97 -4.48 -23.11
N PHE A 296 -11.78 -4.64 -23.69
CA PHE A 296 -11.17 -3.65 -24.58
C PHE A 296 -10.72 -4.29 -25.89
N GLU A 297 -11.64 -5.01 -26.55
CA GLU A 297 -11.35 -5.81 -27.75
C GLU A 297 -10.71 -5.03 -28.90
N ASN A 298 -11.00 -3.72 -28.98
CA ASN A 298 -10.47 -2.83 -30.02
C ASN A 298 -9.00 -2.41 -29.79
N LYS A 299 -8.39 -2.77 -28.64
CA LYS A 299 -6.98 -2.44 -28.39
C LYS A 299 -6.09 -3.54 -28.97
N GLU A 300 -5.30 -3.20 -29.98
CA GLU A 300 -4.35 -4.12 -30.62
C GLU A 300 -3.20 -4.56 -29.71
N ARG A 301 -2.88 -3.75 -28.68
CA ARG A 301 -1.80 -4.04 -27.73
C ARG A 301 -2.06 -3.47 -26.34
N HIS A 302 -1.48 -4.13 -25.35
CA HIS A 302 -1.43 -3.69 -23.96
C HIS A 302 0.02 -3.57 -23.51
N THR A 303 0.34 -2.48 -22.80
CA THR A 303 1.67 -2.26 -22.23
C THR A 303 1.97 -3.26 -21.12
N VAL A 304 3.17 -3.81 -21.13
CA VAL A 304 3.74 -4.69 -20.12
C VAL A 304 5.01 -4.06 -19.59
N TRP A 305 5.14 -3.97 -18.28
CA TRP A 305 6.36 -3.50 -17.63
C TRP A 305 7.10 -4.71 -17.05
N LEU A 306 8.35 -4.89 -17.42
CA LEU A 306 9.24 -5.89 -16.84
C LEU A 306 10.00 -5.22 -15.70
N GLU A 307 9.61 -5.59 -14.48
CA GLU A 307 10.05 -4.96 -13.24
C GLU A 307 10.94 -5.95 -12.46
N PRO A 308 12.21 -5.64 -12.16
CA PRO A 308 13.06 -6.52 -11.35
C PRO A 308 12.50 -6.63 -9.93
N GLU A 309 12.52 -7.84 -9.34
CA GLU A 309 12.02 -8.03 -7.96
C GLU A 309 13.07 -7.77 -6.88
N THR A 310 14.35 -7.88 -7.23
CA THR A 310 15.51 -7.73 -6.35
C THR A 310 16.69 -7.20 -7.17
N LYS A 311 17.70 -6.62 -6.52
CA LYS A 311 18.92 -6.13 -7.17
C LYS A 311 19.69 -7.26 -7.89
N ASP A 312 19.96 -8.34 -7.16
CA ASP A 312 20.90 -9.39 -7.59
C ASP A 312 20.20 -10.68 -8.06
N GLY A 313 18.91 -10.83 -7.77
CA GLY A 313 18.13 -12.00 -8.18
C GLY A 313 17.71 -12.00 -9.66
N ILE A 314 17.28 -13.18 -10.11
CA ILE A 314 16.88 -13.43 -11.50
C ILE A 314 15.38 -13.26 -11.74
N SER A 315 14.58 -12.95 -10.72
CA SER A 315 13.13 -12.88 -10.87
C SER A 315 12.67 -11.54 -11.43
N VAL A 316 11.87 -11.58 -12.51
CA VAL A 316 11.25 -10.42 -13.14
C VAL A 316 9.73 -10.53 -13.06
N TYR A 317 9.09 -9.44 -12.64
CA TYR A 317 7.64 -9.29 -12.55
C TYR A 317 7.09 -8.62 -13.82
N PRO A 318 6.28 -9.31 -14.65
CA PRO A 318 5.72 -8.73 -15.86
C PRO A 318 4.38 -8.05 -15.58
N ASN A 319 4.45 -6.84 -15.04
CA ASN A 319 3.28 -6.05 -14.66
C ASN A 319 2.40 -5.77 -15.88
N GLY A 320 1.12 -6.11 -15.77
CA GLY A 320 0.15 -6.05 -16.87
C GLY A 320 -0.39 -7.43 -17.27
N LEU A 321 0.34 -8.50 -16.95
CA LEU A 321 0.05 -9.88 -17.37
C LEU A 321 -0.46 -10.78 -16.22
N SER A 322 -1.16 -10.22 -15.23
CA SER A 322 -1.87 -11.06 -14.24
C SER A 322 -2.86 -11.96 -14.97
N THR A 323 -2.84 -13.27 -14.70
CA THR A 323 -3.75 -14.23 -15.33
C THR A 323 -4.08 -15.39 -14.41
N SER A 324 -5.16 -16.09 -14.74
CA SER A 324 -5.57 -17.37 -14.14
C SER A 324 -5.71 -18.48 -15.19
N LEU A 325 -5.07 -18.34 -16.35
CA LEU A 325 -5.00 -19.36 -17.38
C LEU A 325 -4.27 -20.62 -16.90
N PRO A 326 -4.54 -21.80 -17.51
CA PRO A 326 -3.73 -23.00 -17.33
C PRO A 326 -2.25 -22.74 -17.60
N GLU A 327 -1.37 -23.41 -16.87
CA GLU A 327 0.08 -23.17 -16.90
C GLU A 327 0.69 -23.35 -18.29
N GLU A 328 0.24 -24.35 -19.06
CA GLU A 328 0.73 -24.58 -20.41
C GLU A 328 0.33 -23.47 -21.40
N VAL A 329 -0.84 -22.87 -21.21
CA VAL A 329 -1.28 -21.69 -21.99
C VAL A 329 -0.50 -20.45 -21.57
N GLN A 330 -0.11 -20.35 -20.29
CA GLN A 330 0.75 -19.25 -19.85
C GLN A 330 2.09 -19.26 -20.60
N TRP A 331 2.74 -20.42 -20.77
CA TRP A 331 3.98 -20.50 -21.55
C TRP A 331 3.81 -19.98 -22.97
N GLU A 332 2.77 -20.40 -23.66
CA GLU A 332 2.47 -19.97 -25.03
C GLU A 332 2.21 -18.45 -25.10
N MET A 333 1.36 -17.95 -24.20
CA MET A 333 1.02 -16.52 -24.12
C MET A 333 2.23 -15.65 -23.79
N TYR A 334 3.06 -16.02 -22.81
CA TYR A 334 4.23 -15.24 -22.43
C TYR A 334 5.26 -15.21 -23.57
N ARG A 335 5.44 -16.31 -24.31
CA ARG A 335 6.41 -16.42 -25.40
C ARG A 335 5.99 -15.74 -26.71
N SER A 336 4.73 -15.31 -26.83
CA SER A 336 4.28 -14.49 -27.98
C SER A 336 4.53 -12.98 -27.81
N ILE A 337 5.14 -12.58 -26.69
CA ILE A 337 5.44 -11.18 -26.36
C ILE A 337 6.90 -10.87 -26.76
N PRO A 338 7.15 -9.75 -27.47
CA PRO A 338 8.50 -9.37 -27.88
C PRO A 338 9.47 -9.30 -26.70
N GLY A 339 10.63 -9.93 -26.87
CA GLY A 339 11.69 -10.06 -25.87
C GLY A 339 11.51 -11.25 -24.91
N LEU A 340 10.36 -11.92 -24.94
CA LEU A 340 10.02 -13.05 -24.08
C LEU A 340 9.91 -14.39 -24.84
N GLU A 341 10.37 -14.45 -26.08
CA GLU A 341 10.18 -15.59 -26.99
C GLU A 341 10.68 -16.92 -26.41
N ASN A 342 11.76 -16.86 -25.61
CA ASN A 342 12.39 -18.00 -24.96
C ASN A 342 12.24 -17.97 -23.43
N VAL A 343 11.30 -17.17 -22.91
CA VAL A 343 11.22 -16.95 -21.46
C VAL A 343 10.90 -18.25 -20.72
N VAL A 344 11.55 -18.39 -19.56
CA VAL A 344 11.28 -19.44 -18.58
C VAL A 344 10.48 -18.85 -17.41
N LEU A 345 9.40 -19.52 -17.03
CA LEU A 345 8.63 -19.16 -15.84
C LEU A 345 9.26 -19.81 -14.60
N LEU A 346 9.69 -18.99 -13.65
CA LEU A 346 10.15 -19.44 -12.33
C LEU A 346 8.97 -19.83 -11.44
N LYS A 347 7.83 -19.15 -11.61
CA LYS A 347 6.57 -19.43 -10.91
C LYS A 347 5.39 -19.12 -11.85
N PRO A 348 4.34 -19.94 -11.88
CA PRO A 348 3.17 -19.66 -12.69
C PRO A 348 2.39 -18.46 -12.14
N ALA A 349 1.66 -17.77 -13.02
CA ALA A 349 0.62 -16.82 -12.66
C ALA A 349 -0.56 -17.55 -12.03
N TYR A 350 -1.29 -16.85 -11.17
CA TYR A 350 -2.48 -17.40 -10.55
C TYR A 350 -3.43 -16.31 -10.05
N ALA A 351 -4.66 -16.72 -9.74
CA ALA A 351 -5.57 -15.92 -8.95
C ALA A 351 -5.77 -16.51 -7.56
N ILE A 352 -5.96 -15.63 -6.57
CA ILE A 352 -6.31 -15.99 -5.20
C ILE A 352 -7.72 -15.49 -4.90
N GLU A 353 -8.55 -16.36 -4.36
CA GLU A 353 -9.86 -16.07 -3.80
C GLU A 353 -9.81 -16.19 -2.27
N TYR A 354 -10.42 -15.26 -1.53
CA TYR A 354 -10.34 -15.20 -0.08
C TYR A 354 -11.55 -14.50 0.55
N ASP A 355 -11.79 -14.79 1.83
CA ASP A 355 -12.88 -14.21 2.61
C ASP A 355 -12.60 -12.76 3.03
N VAL A 356 -13.66 -11.95 3.02
CA VAL A 356 -13.66 -10.52 3.36
C VAL A 356 -14.89 -10.22 4.22
N VAL A 357 -14.70 -9.45 5.29
CA VAL A 357 -15.83 -8.84 6.01
C VAL A 357 -16.15 -7.49 5.36
N PRO A 358 -17.41 -7.25 4.93
CA PRO A 358 -17.84 -5.96 4.42
C PRO A 358 -17.44 -4.79 5.34
N PRO A 359 -16.77 -3.75 4.82
CA PRO A 359 -16.31 -2.63 5.63
C PRO A 359 -17.44 -1.78 6.22
N THR A 360 -18.68 -1.93 5.72
CA THR A 360 -19.90 -1.34 6.30
C THR A 360 -20.20 -1.87 7.70
N GLU A 361 -19.57 -2.97 8.13
CA GLU A 361 -19.62 -3.47 9.50
C GLU A 361 -18.74 -2.64 10.47
N LEU A 362 -17.98 -1.67 9.97
CA LEU A 362 -17.07 -0.83 10.75
C LEU A 362 -17.55 0.61 10.85
N TYR A 363 -17.13 1.30 11.91
CA TYR A 363 -17.12 2.76 11.97
C TYR A 363 -15.89 3.33 11.22
N PRO A 364 -15.84 4.65 10.92
CA PRO A 364 -14.65 5.30 10.36
C PRO A 364 -13.38 5.20 11.24
N THR A 365 -13.51 4.73 12.47
CA THR A 365 -12.40 4.38 13.37
C THR A 365 -11.80 2.99 13.08
N LEU A 366 -12.39 2.24 12.13
CA LEU A 366 -12.15 0.84 11.81
C LEU A 366 -12.54 -0.15 12.92
N GLU A 367 -13.13 0.31 14.03
CA GLU A 367 -13.73 -0.57 15.05
C GLU A 367 -15.02 -1.18 14.51
N THR A 368 -15.23 -2.47 14.75
CA THR A 368 -16.49 -3.13 14.35
C THR A 368 -17.67 -2.59 15.13
N LYS A 369 -18.82 -2.47 14.47
CA LYS A 369 -20.08 -2.04 15.08
C LYS A 369 -20.63 -3.08 16.07
N LYS A 370 -20.35 -4.36 15.83
CA LYS A 370 -20.87 -5.48 16.62
C LYS A 370 -20.05 -5.78 17.87
N ILE A 371 -18.72 -5.61 17.81
CA ILE A 371 -17.82 -6.04 18.87
C ILE A 371 -16.85 -4.90 19.22
N LYS A 372 -16.96 -4.47 20.47
CA LYS A 372 -16.09 -3.47 21.07
C LYS A 372 -14.65 -4.00 21.15
N GLY A 373 -13.69 -3.20 20.70
CA GLY A 373 -12.27 -3.55 20.71
C GLY A 373 -11.80 -4.44 19.55
N LEU A 374 -12.67 -4.80 18.61
CA LEU A 374 -12.29 -5.54 17.40
C LEU A 374 -12.16 -4.57 16.22
N TYR A 375 -11.05 -4.66 15.48
CA TYR A 375 -10.74 -3.80 14.33
C TYR A 375 -10.34 -4.64 13.12
N HIS A 376 -10.68 -4.19 11.91
CA HIS A 376 -10.26 -4.85 10.67
C HIS A 376 -9.47 -3.89 9.78
N ALA A 377 -8.47 -4.41 9.06
CA ALA A 377 -7.69 -3.63 8.10
C ALA A 377 -7.13 -4.49 6.95
N GLY A 378 -6.82 -3.84 5.82
CA GLY A 378 -6.17 -4.47 4.67
C GLY A 378 -7.12 -5.23 3.75
N ASN A 379 -6.60 -6.28 3.09
CA ASN A 379 -7.41 -7.06 2.14
C ASN A 379 -8.66 -7.68 2.76
N PHE A 380 -8.56 -8.07 4.04
CA PHE A 380 -9.70 -8.60 4.79
C PHE A 380 -10.84 -7.57 4.97
N ASN A 381 -10.51 -6.28 4.89
CA ASN A 381 -11.45 -5.17 4.89
C ASN A 381 -11.74 -4.67 3.44
N GLY A 382 -11.67 -5.57 2.46
CA GLY A 382 -12.18 -5.33 1.11
C GLY A 382 -11.34 -4.45 0.19
N THR A 383 -10.10 -4.13 0.59
CA THR A 383 -9.15 -3.38 -0.26
C THR A 383 -8.18 -4.31 -0.99
N THR A 384 -7.46 -3.78 -1.99
CA THR A 384 -6.32 -4.49 -2.57
C THR A 384 -5.17 -3.55 -2.87
N GLY A 385 -4.05 -3.76 -2.17
CA GLY A 385 -2.82 -3.00 -2.34
C GLY A 385 -2.11 -2.82 -1.02
N TYR A 386 -0.79 -2.66 -1.07
CA TYR A 386 0.03 -2.56 0.12
C TYR A 386 -0.24 -1.25 0.86
N GLU A 387 -0.38 -0.16 0.11
CA GLU A 387 -0.57 1.21 0.61
C GLU A 387 -1.96 1.38 1.22
N GLU A 388 -3.00 0.85 0.56
CA GLU A 388 -4.34 0.76 1.13
C GLU A 388 -4.32 0.02 2.46
N ALA A 389 -3.65 -1.12 2.50
CA ALA A 389 -3.59 -1.97 3.69
C ALA A 389 -2.84 -1.29 4.83
N ALA A 390 -1.65 -0.74 4.57
CA ALA A 390 -0.85 -0.01 5.54
C ALA A 390 -1.57 1.24 6.06
N GLY A 391 -2.26 1.99 5.19
CA GLY A 391 -3.05 3.17 5.56
C GLY A 391 -4.23 2.84 6.48
N GLN A 392 -4.87 1.69 6.31
CA GLN A 392 -5.86 1.20 7.28
C GLN A 392 -5.19 0.67 8.55
N GLY A 393 -4.08 -0.05 8.41
CA GLY A 393 -3.33 -0.65 9.49
C GLY A 393 -2.92 0.36 10.55
N ILE A 394 -2.30 1.47 10.14
CA ILE A 394 -1.89 2.55 11.05
C ILE A 394 -3.08 3.12 11.83
N VAL A 395 -4.22 3.37 11.16
CA VAL A 395 -5.43 3.90 11.84
C VAL A 395 -6.02 2.88 12.82
N ALA A 396 -6.12 1.61 12.42
CA ALA A 396 -6.62 0.54 13.26
C ALA A 396 -5.71 0.32 14.49
N GLY A 397 -4.38 0.34 14.31
CA GLY A 397 -3.41 0.21 15.39
C GLY A 397 -3.45 1.37 16.38
N ILE A 398 -3.53 2.61 15.87
CA ILE A 398 -3.71 3.80 16.72
C ILE A 398 -4.96 3.64 17.58
N ASN A 399 -6.10 3.28 16.97
CA ASN A 399 -7.36 3.18 17.69
C ASN A 399 -7.44 2.00 18.64
N ALA A 400 -6.87 0.85 18.27
CA ALA A 400 -6.79 -0.32 19.15
C ALA A 400 -5.99 -0.02 20.42
N ALA A 401 -4.85 0.67 20.30
CA ALA A 401 -4.05 1.10 21.43
C ALA A 401 -4.77 2.15 22.28
N ARG A 402 -5.35 3.18 21.64
CA ARG A 402 -6.13 4.20 22.36
C ARG A 402 -7.26 3.57 23.18
N ARG A 403 -8.00 2.64 22.59
CA ARG A 403 -9.06 1.88 23.28
C ARG A 403 -8.53 1.09 24.47
N ALA A 404 -7.44 0.36 24.29
CA ALA A 404 -6.82 -0.44 25.35
C ALA A 404 -6.28 0.42 26.51
N LEU A 405 -5.91 1.66 26.22
CA LEU A 405 -5.43 2.68 27.17
C LEU A 405 -6.54 3.60 27.69
N GLY A 406 -7.82 3.29 27.43
CA GLY A 406 -8.96 4.07 27.93
C GLY A 406 -9.14 5.45 27.29
N LYS A 407 -8.56 5.68 26.10
CA LYS A 407 -8.70 6.90 25.31
C LYS A 407 -9.71 6.69 24.19
N GLU A 408 -10.40 7.78 23.81
CA GLU A 408 -11.35 7.76 22.70
C GLU A 408 -10.66 7.51 21.35
N PRO A 409 -11.21 6.65 20.47
CA PRO A 409 -10.73 6.47 19.10
C PRO A 409 -10.76 7.77 18.30
N ILE A 410 -9.95 7.84 17.24
CA ILE A 410 -9.95 8.93 16.27
C ILE A 410 -10.34 8.43 14.88
N TYR A 411 -10.73 9.35 14.01
CA TYR A 411 -10.81 9.10 12.58
C TYR A 411 -10.12 10.24 11.83
N ILE A 412 -9.72 9.99 10.58
CA ILE A 412 -9.13 11.00 9.71
C ILE A 412 -10.21 11.44 8.73
N ARG A 413 -10.44 12.75 8.63
CA ARG A 413 -11.49 13.27 7.75
C ARG A 413 -11.09 13.13 6.28
N ARG A 414 -12.08 12.91 5.42
CA ARG A 414 -11.85 12.76 3.96
C ARG A 414 -11.34 14.04 3.28
N ASP A 415 -11.51 15.21 3.90
CA ASP A 415 -10.96 16.48 3.42
C ASP A 415 -9.53 16.76 3.92
N GLU A 416 -9.01 15.93 4.82
CA GLU A 416 -7.66 16.06 5.39
C GLU A 416 -6.65 15.08 4.75
N SER A 417 -7.09 13.92 4.25
CA SER A 417 -6.18 12.89 3.70
C SER A 417 -6.83 11.88 2.75
N TYR A 418 -6.03 11.25 1.88
CA TYR A 418 -6.48 10.11 1.06
C TYR A 418 -6.73 8.86 1.90
N ILE A 419 -6.04 8.67 3.04
CA ILE A 419 -6.42 7.64 4.03
C ILE A 419 -7.85 7.86 4.52
N GLY A 420 -8.22 9.10 4.83
CA GLY A 420 -9.57 9.49 5.24
C GLY A 420 -10.60 9.25 4.13
N VAL A 421 -10.29 9.62 2.88
CA VAL A 421 -11.13 9.32 1.70
C VAL A 421 -11.37 7.82 1.58
N MET A 422 -10.31 7.01 1.66
CA MET A 422 -10.41 5.55 1.55
C MET A 422 -11.29 4.97 2.65
N ILE A 423 -11.03 5.30 3.92
CA ILE A 423 -11.78 4.74 5.05
C ILE A 423 -13.25 5.18 5.01
N ASP A 424 -13.52 6.44 4.66
CA ASP A 424 -14.88 6.94 4.50
C ASP A 424 -15.63 6.23 3.37
N ASP A 425 -15.01 6.09 2.19
CA ASP A 425 -15.62 5.37 1.07
C ASP A 425 -15.93 3.90 1.46
N LEU A 426 -14.99 3.21 2.12
CA LEU A 426 -15.17 1.83 2.58
C LEU A 426 -16.34 1.71 3.57
N THR A 427 -16.37 2.54 4.61
CA THR A 427 -17.32 2.38 5.72
C THR A 427 -18.70 2.96 5.42
N THR A 428 -18.78 3.93 4.51
CA THR A 428 -20.04 4.58 4.10
C THR A 428 -20.67 3.90 2.88
N ARG A 429 -19.89 3.59 1.84
CA ARG A 429 -20.41 3.02 0.59
C ARG A 429 -20.28 1.51 0.50
N GLY A 430 -19.39 0.92 1.30
CA GLY A 430 -19.03 -0.48 1.18
C GLY A 430 -18.25 -0.79 -0.10
N VAL A 431 -18.12 -2.08 -0.37
CA VAL A 431 -17.40 -2.59 -1.54
C VAL A 431 -18.18 -3.71 -2.18
N ILE A 432 -18.26 -3.66 -3.51
CA ILE A 432 -18.80 -4.74 -4.34
C ILE A 432 -17.68 -5.51 -5.06
N GLU A 433 -16.47 -4.96 -5.03
CA GLU A 433 -15.24 -5.50 -5.60
C GLU A 433 -14.05 -4.95 -4.79
N PRO A 434 -12.84 -5.52 -4.91
CA PRO A 434 -11.67 -5.01 -4.20
C PRO A 434 -11.41 -3.51 -4.47
N TYR A 435 -11.51 -2.69 -3.42
CA TYR A 435 -11.29 -1.24 -3.51
C TYR A 435 -9.83 -0.92 -3.83
N ARG A 436 -9.63 0.09 -4.68
CA ARG A 436 -8.31 0.60 -5.08
C ARG A 436 -8.29 2.12 -5.02
N LEU A 437 -7.21 2.71 -4.48
CA LEU A 437 -7.17 4.17 -4.25
C LEU A 437 -7.38 5.03 -5.49
N PHE A 438 -6.97 4.57 -6.68
CA PHE A 438 -7.10 5.37 -7.88
C PHE A 438 -8.56 5.48 -8.40
N THR A 439 -9.49 4.66 -7.91
CA THR A 439 -10.92 4.79 -8.23
C THR A 439 -11.62 5.81 -7.33
N SER A 440 -10.96 6.24 -6.25
CA SER A 440 -11.48 7.27 -5.38
C SER A 440 -11.54 8.62 -6.11
N ARG A 441 -12.60 9.38 -5.82
CA ARG A 441 -12.71 10.78 -6.24
C ARG A 441 -12.66 11.62 -4.98
N SER A 442 -11.53 12.31 -4.77
CA SER A 442 -11.45 13.35 -3.76
C SER A 442 -11.93 14.67 -4.35
N GLU A 443 -12.93 15.26 -3.71
CA GLU A 443 -13.42 16.62 -3.97
C GLU A 443 -12.32 17.67 -3.69
N TYR A 444 -11.34 17.31 -2.85
CA TYR A 444 -10.25 18.15 -2.36
C TYR A 444 -8.89 17.82 -3.01
N ARG A 445 -8.87 17.26 -4.22
CA ARG A 445 -7.64 16.82 -4.92
C ARG A 445 -6.53 17.87 -5.04
N LEU A 446 -6.86 19.17 -5.01
CA LEU A 446 -5.88 20.25 -5.06
C LEU A 446 -5.22 20.51 -3.69
N HIS A 447 -5.89 20.13 -2.61
CA HIS A 447 -5.38 20.21 -1.23
C HIS A 447 -4.64 18.92 -0.83
N LEU A 448 -5.18 17.76 -1.21
CA LEU A 448 -4.62 16.44 -0.89
C LEU A 448 -3.51 16.05 -1.87
N ARG A 449 -2.37 16.74 -1.79
CA ARG A 449 -1.23 16.54 -2.69
C ARG A 449 -0.17 15.63 -2.07
N GLN A 450 0.76 15.21 -2.91
CA GLN A 450 1.95 14.46 -2.52
C GLN A 450 2.96 15.29 -1.73
N ASP A 451 3.01 16.60 -1.94
CA ASP A 451 4.03 17.50 -1.37
C ASP A 451 3.73 18.00 0.07
N ASN A 452 2.46 18.03 0.49
CA ASN A 452 2.04 18.55 1.80
C ASN A 452 1.48 17.55 2.84
N PRO A 453 1.59 16.20 2.72
CA PRO A 453 1.09 15.28 3.75
C PRO A 453 1.59 15.59 5.16
N ILE A 454 2.89 15.94 5.29
CA ILE A 454 3.48 16.27 6.59
C ILE A 454 2.79 17.47 7.25
N LEU A 455 2.54 18.55 6.50
CA LEU A 455 1.85 19.74 7.00
C LEU A 455 0.38 19.45 7.35
N ARG A 456 -0.27 18.52 6.65
CA ARG A 456 -1.66 18.15 6.91
C ARG A 456 -1.82 17.31 8.19
N LEU A 457 -0.87 16.42 8.48
CA LEU A 457 -1.08 15.34 9.44
C LEU A 457 -0.21 15.39 10.70
N TYR A 458 0.88 16.17 10.74
CA TYR A 458 1.82 16.14 11.86
C TYR A 458 1.18 16.48 13.22
N LYS A 459 0.27 17.46 13.28
CA LYS A 459 -0.47 17.83 14.51
C LYS A 459 -1.27 16.64 15.04
N LYS A 460 -1.94 15.90 14.14
CA LYS A 460 -2.74 14.74 14.50
C LYS A 460 -1.83 13.60 14.98
N ALA A 461 -0.73 13.35 14.28
CA ALA A 461 0.27 12.34 14.64
C ALA A 461 0.84 12.58 16.05
N PHE A 462 1.20 13.83 16.36
CA PHE A 462 1.70 14.21 17.68
C PHE A 462 0.65 14.01 18.77
N ASN A 463 -0.58 14.46 18.55
CA ASN A 463 -1.69 14.33 19.51
C ASN A 463 -2.04 12.88 19.86
N VAL A 464 -1.72 11.91 18.99
CA VAL A 464 -1.91 10.49 19.27
C VAL A 464 -0.64 9.78 19.75
N GLY A 465 0.50 10.47 19.82
CA GLY A 465 1.78 9.93 20.30
C GLY A 465 2.60 9.18 19.25
N MET A 466 2.38 9.43 17.96
CA MET A 466 3.08 8.73 16.88
C MET A 466 4.38 9.41 16.40
N ILE A 467 4.57 10.69 16.71
CA ILE A 467 5.81 11.43 16.43
C ILE A 467 6.31 12.08 17.71
N THR A 468 7.62 12.33 17.79
CA THR A 468 8.25 12.93 18.96
C THR A 468 7.99 14.44 19.03
N GLU A 469 8.21 15.02 20.21
CA GLU A 469 8.20 16.49 20.42
C GLU A 469 9.19 17.20 19.48
N GLU A 470 10.37 16.61 19.26
CA GLU A 470 11.39 17.14 18.35
C GLU A 470 10.89 17.17 16.91
N GLN A 471 10.31 16.07 16.42
CA GLN A 471 9.72 16.00 15.09
C GLN A 471 8.57 17.00 14.92
N PHE A 472 7.73 17.14 15.94
CA PHE A 472 6.65 18.12 15.94
C PHE A 472 7.18 19.56 15.83
N ARG A 473 8.16 19.94 16.67
CA ARG A 473 8.78 21.27 16.64
C ARG A 473 9.46 21.55 15.30
N TYR A 474 10.15 20.56 14.74
CA TYR A 474 10.81 20.68 13.44
C TYR A 474 9.80 21.01 12.32
N VAL A 475 8.69 20.26 12.24
CA VAL A 475 7.66 20.54 11.23
C VAL A 475 6.96 21.87 11.48
N LYS A 476 6.71 22.23 12.75
CA LYS A 476 6.12 23.52 13.13
C LYS A 476 7.00 24.69 12.66
N GLN A 477 8.31 24.59 12.85
CA GLN A 477 9.26 25.60 12.35
C GLN A 477 9.18 25.73 10.82
N ILE A 478 9.07 24.61 10.09
CA ILE A 478 8.90 24.64 8.63
C ILE A 478 7.58 25.30 8.23
N GLU A 479 6.47 25.01 8.92
CA GLU A 479 5.16 25.63 8.70
C GLU A 479 5.22 27.16 8.91
N GLU A 480 5.94 27.61 9.94
CA GLU A 480 6.18 29.02 10.25
C GLU A 480 7.06 29.71 9.18
N GLU A 481 8.16 29.07 8.77
CA GLU A 481 9.06 29.57 7.72
C GLU A 481 8.31 29.73 6.38
N ILE A 482 7.51 28.74 5.98
CA ILE A 482 6.67 28.81 4.77
C ILE A 482 5.68 29.98 4.86
N SER A 483 5.04 30.16 6.02
CA SER A 483 4.07 31.25 6.23
C SER A 483 4.73 32.62 6.13
N ASN A 484 5.94 32.78 6.67
CA ASN A 484 6.73 34.00 6.57
C ASN A 484 7.11 34.33 5.12
N TRP A 485 7.55 33.34 4.34
CA TRP A 485 7.86 33.52 2.91
C TRP A 485 6.62 33.93 2.09
N ILE A 486 5.48 33.27 2.33
CA ILE A 486 4.22 33.64 1.66
C ILE A 486 3.84 35.08 1.99
N ASN A 487 3.94 35.49 3.26
CA ASN A 487 3.63 36.85 3.68
C ASN A 487 4.59 37.88 3.09
N ARG A 488 5.88 37.57 2.99
CA ARG A 488 6.86 38.40 2.30
C ARG A 488 6.47 38.61 0.84
N TYR A 489 6.23 37.52 0.09
CA TYR A 489 5.89 37.62 -1.33
C TYR A 489 4.56 38.33 -1.63
N LYS A 490 3.63 38.37 -0.66
CA LYS A 490 2.40 39.18 -0.77
C LYS A 490 2.66 40.69 -0.64
N ASN A 491 3.75 41.09 0.02
CA ASN A 491 4.09 42.49 0.28
C ASN A 491 5.24 43.01 -0.60
N GLU A 492 6.04 42.12 -1.17
CA GLU A 492 7.17 42.45 -2.05
C GLU A 492 6.70 42.71 -3.49
N LYS A 493 7.25 43.77 -4.11
CA LYS A 493 6.93 44.18 -5.48
C LYS A 493 8.11 43.89 -6.41
N LEU A 494 7.78 43.43 -7.61
CA LEU A 494 8.69 43.14 -8.70
C LEU A 494 8.37 44.06 -9.88
N ASN A 495 9.36 44.84 -10.34
CA ASN A 495 9.22 45.73 -11.49
C ASN A 495 9.83 45.09 -12.74
N LEU A 496 9.01 44.81 -13.76
CA LEU A 496 9.43 44.23 -15.03
C LEU A 496 8.88 45.05 -16.20
N SER A 497 9.76 45.49 -17.10
CA SER A 497 9.40 46.22 -18.32
C SER A 497 8.45 47.40 -18.07
N GLY A 498 8.70 48.17 -17.01
CA GLY A 498 7.91 49.34 -16.63
C GLY A 498 6.56 49.03 -15.94
N ARG A 499 6.28 47.76 -15.61
CA ARG A 499 5.08 47.34 -14.86
C ARG A 499 5.48 46.76 -13.51
N SER A 500 4.70 47.09 -12.47
CA SER A 500 4.90 46.58 -11.10
C SER A 500 3.93 45.43 -10.82
N PHE A 501 4.45 44.31 -10.30
CA PHE A 501 3.68 43.12 -9.91
C PHE A 501 3.95 42.80 -8.43
N VAL A 502 2.94 42.31 -7.72
CA VAL A 502 3.16 41.65 -6.42
C VAL A 502 3.78 40.28 -6.70
N VAL A 503 4.88 39.93 -6.02
CA VAL A 503 5.63 38.68 -6.27
C VAL A 503 4.72 37.46 -6.17
N PHE A 504 3.85 37.42 -5.17
CA PHE A 504 2.88 36.32 -4.98
C PHE A 504 1.93 36.16 -6.16
N GLU A 505 1.43 37.25 -6.75
CA GLU A 505 0.57 37.20 -7.93
C GLU A 505 1.36 36.79 -9.18
N TYR A 506 2.62 37.19 -9.27
CA TYR A 506 3.51 36.78 -10.36
C TYR A 506 3.80 35.27 -10.35
N LEU A 507 3.98 34.68 -9.16
CA LEU A 507 4.17 33.23 -8.96
C LEU A 507 2.95 32.38 -9.33
N LYS A 508 1.75 32.96 -9.48
CA LYS A 508 0.57 32.20 -9.93
C LYS A 508 0.63 31.84 -11.41
N ARG A 509 1.59 32.41 -12.16
CA ARG A 509 1.77 32.11 -13.57
C ARG A 509 2.45 30.74 -13.74
N PRO A 510 1.91 29.86 -14.60
CA PRO A 510 2.36 28.47 -14.72
C PRO A 510 3.82 28.31 -15.18
N GLU A 511 4.36 29.30 -15.89
CA GLU A 511 5.73 29.33 -16.39
C GLU A 511 6.76 29.84 -15.37
N ILE A 512 6.33 30.38 -14.23
CA ILE A 512 7.20 31.01 -13.23
C ILE A 512 7.38 30.07 -12.04
N SER A 513 8.64 29.79 -11.70
CA SER A 513 9.03 29.08 -10.48
C SER A 513 9.76 30.01 -9.50
N ILE A 514 9.90 29.58 -8.24
CA ILE A 514 10.70 30.29 -7.22
C ILE A 514 12.14 30.48 -7.71
N LYS A 515 12.71 29.53 -8.47
CA LYS A 515 14.08 29.68 -9.01
C LYS A 515 14.20 30.87 -9.97
N ASN A 516 13.16 31.14 -10.76
CA ASN A 516 13.14 32.30 -11.65
C ASN A 516 13.11 33.62 -10.88
N LEU A 517 12.56 33.65 -9.65
CA LEU A 517 12.57 34.87 -8.83
C LEU A 517 13.99 35.29 -8.43
N LYS A 518 14.89 34.33 -8.19
CA LYS A 518 16.28 34.61 -7.83
C LYS A 518 17.01 35.33 -8.96
N GLU A 519 16.76 34.95 -10.21
CA GLU A 519 17.30 35.61 -11.41
C GLU A 519 16.78 37.05 -11.55
N LEU A 520 15.62 37.34 -10.96
CA LEU A 520 14.99 38.66 -10.95
C LEU A 520 15.37 39.51 -9.72
N GLY A 521 16.35 39.08 -8.92
CA GLY A 521 16.83 39.80 -7.74
C GLY A 521 15.91 39.71 -6.52
N ILE A 522 14.90 38.84 -6.55
CA ILE A 522 14.01 38.60 -5.41
C ILE A 522 14.61 37.47 -4.56
N GLU A 523 14.59 37.64 -3.24
CA GLU A 523 15.12 36.64 -2.32
C GLU A 523 14.26 35.36 -2.32
N THR A 524 14.91 34.22 -2.20
CA THR A 524 14.27 32.90 -2.24
C THR A 524 14.66 32.06 -1.04
N PRO A 525 13.76 31.18 -0.53
CA PRO A 525 14.12 30.23 0.51
C PRO A 525 15.34 29.38 0.13
N ASP A 526 16.28 29.20 1.07
CA ASP A 526 17.48 28.38 0.85
C ASP A 526 17.19 26.88 0.90
N LYS A 527 16.23 26.43 1.73
CA LYS A 527 15.87 25.01 1.79
C LYS A 527 14.73 24.70 0.83
N ASN A 528 14.80 23.51 0.23
CA ASN A 528 13.72 22.93 -0.58
C ASN A 528 12.65 22.31 0.32
N TYR A 529 12.02 23.10 1.18
CA TYR A 529 11.08 22.63 2.20
C TYR A 529 9.97 21.77 1.59
N ILE A 530 9.39 22.25 0.49
CA ILE A 530 8.31 21.64 -0.30
C ILE A 530 8.35 22.33 -1.69
N GLN A 531 8.55 21.58 -2.79
CA GLN A 531 8.55 22.14 -4.16
C GLN A 531 7.15 22.32 -4.73
#